data_AF-A0A6H2GQD7-F1
#
_entry.id   AF-A0A6H2GQD7-F1
#
_cell.length_a   1.000
_cell.length_b   1.000
_cell.length_c   1.000
_cell.angle_alpha   90.00
_cell.angle_beta   90.00
_cell.angle_gamma   90.00
#
_symmetry.space_group_name_H-M   'P 1'
#
loop_
_entity.id
_entity.type
_entity.pdbx_description
1 polymer ?
#
loop_
_entity_poly.entity_id
_entity_poly.type
_entity_poly.pdbx_seq_one_letter_code
_entity_poly.pdbx_strand_id
1 'polypeptide(L)'
;MNILLSIAITTGILSGIWGWVAVSLGLLSWAGFLGCTAYFACPQGGLKGLAISAATLLSGVVWAMVIIYGSALAPHLEILGYVITGIVAFLMCIQAKQLLLSFVPGTFIGACATFAGQGDWKLVLPSLALGLVFGYAMKNSGLWLAARSAKTAHREQEIKNKA
;
A
#
# COMPACT_ATOMS: atom_id res chain seq x y z
N MET A 1 18.35 14.46 13.72
CA MET A 1 18.08 13.01 13.55
C MET A 1 17.81 12.75 12.08
N ASN A 2 18.38 11.68 11.50
CA ASN A 2 18.15 11.38 10.08
C ASN A 2 16.66 11.04 9.85
N ILE A 3 16.08 11.58 8.77
CA ILE A 3 14.69 11.28 8.37
C ILE A 3 14.49 9.77 8.26
N LEU A 4 15.47 9.07 7.66
CA LEU A 4 15.46 7.62 7.53
C LEU A 4 15.38 6.90 8.88
N LEU A 5 16.13 7.36 9.89
CA LEU A 5 16.09 6.77 11.23
C LEU A 5 14.72 6.99 11.89
N SER A 6 14.16 8.20 11.74
CA SER A 6 12.84 8.53 12.29
C SER A 6 11.74 7.65 11.70
N ILE A 7 11.77 7.45 10.38
CA ILE A 7 10.87 6.55 9.66
C ILE A 7 11.12 5.10 10.06
N ALA A 8 12.37 4.65 10.19
CA ALA A 8 12.67 3.28 10.58
C ALA A 8 12.12 2.93 11.96
N ILE A 9 12.23 3.84 12.93
CA ILE A 9 11.69 3.66 14.29
C ILE A 9 10.16 3.52 14.23
N THR A 10 9.46 4.45 13.58
CA THR A 10 8.01 4.41 13.53
C THR A 10 7.48 3.23 12.71
N THR A 11 8.15 2.90 11.61
CA THR A 11 7.84 1.71 10.80
C THR A 11 8.02 0.43 11.60
N GLY A 12 9.12 0.26 12.34
CA GLY A 12 9.36 -0.94 13.15
C GLY A 12 8.29 -1.16 14.22
N ILE A 13 7.98 -0.12 15.00
CA ILE A 13 6.99 -0.19 16.08
C ILE A 13 5.60 -0.50 15.53
N LEU A 14 5.14 0.26 14.53
CA LEU A 14 3.82 0.08 13.96
C LEU A 14 3.70 -1.21 13.15
N SER A 15 4.80 -1.75 12.62
CA SER A 15 4.80 -3.07 11.95
C SER A 15 4.61 -4.20 12.95
N GLY A 16 5.21 -4.09 14.14
CA GLY A 16 4.96 -5.02 15.25
C GLY A 16 3.50 -4.98 15.70
N ILE A 17 2.94 -3.78 15.86
CA ILE A 17 1.50 -3.60 16.20
C ILE A 17 0.61 -4.16 15.09
N TRP A 18 0.93 -3.90 13.82
CA TRP A 18 0.20 -4.47 12.69
C TRP A 18 0.18 -6.00 12.72
N GLY A 19 1.34 -6.64 12.96
CA GLY A 19 1.42 -8.09 13.09
C GLY A 19 0.47 -8.65 14.15
N TRP A 20 0.40 -8.00 15.31
CA TRP A 20 -0.53 -8.38 16.37
C TRP A 20 -2.00 -8.14 16.00
N VAL A 21 -2.32 -6.99 15.39
CA VAL A 21 -3.69 -6.67 14.92
C VAL A 21 -4.15 -7.66 13.86
N ALA A 22 -3.29 -8.00 12.91
CA ALA A 22 -3.60 -8.94 11.85
C ALA A 22 -3.96 -10.32 12.41
N VAL A 23 -3.18 -10.84 13.36
CA VAL A 23 -3.48 -12.11 14.03
C VAL A 23 -4.78 -12.03 14.83
N SER A 24 -4.99 -10.94 15.57
CA SER A 24 -6.16 -10.77 16.44
C SER A 24 -7.48 -10.67 15.67
N LEU A 25 -7.44 -10.14 14.45
CA LEU A 25 -8.61 -9.99 13.58
C LEU A 25 -8.73 -11.09 12.51
N GLY A 26 -7.81 -12.07 12.50
CA GLY A 26 -7.78 -13.14 11.50
C GLY A 26 -7.44 -12.68 10.08
N LEU A 27 -6.74 -11.55 9.93
CA LEU A 27 -6.39 -10.92 8.66
C LEU A 27 -5.10 -11.50 8.05
N LEU A 28 -4.89 -11.26 6.76
CA LEU A 28 -3.68 -11.63 6.04
C LEU A 28 -2.57 -10.62 6.34
N SER A 29 -1.67 -10.94 7.28
CA SER A 29 -0.57 -10.05 7.71
C SER A 29 0.27 -9.53 6.53
N TRP A 30 0.60 -10.40 5.58
CA TRP A 30 1.39 -10.04 4.39
C TRP A 30 0.62 -9.17 3.41
N ALA A 31 -0.70 -9.38 3.25
CA ALA A 31 -1.53 -8.48 2.45
C ALA A 31 -1.56 -7.07 3.07
N GLY A 32 -1.59 -6.96 4.40
CA GLY A 32 -1.44 -5.64 5.01
C GLY A 32 -0.07 -5.00 4.80
N PHE A 33 1.02 -5.77 4.84
CA PHE A 33 2.34 -5.24 4.48
C PHE A 33 2.41 -4.77 3.03
N LEU A 34 1.73 -5.44 2.10
CA LEU A 34 1.56 -4.96 0.73
C LEU A 34 0.79 -3.63 0.68
N GLY A 35 -0.24 -3.46 1.52
CA GLY A 35 -0.93 -2.19 1.74
C GLY A 35 0.03 -1.10 2.25
N CYS A 36 0.84 -1.39 3.27
CA CYS A 36 1.87 -0.47 3.76
C CYS A 36 2.83 -0.07 2.62
N THR A 37 3.29 -1.06 1.87
CA THR A 37 4.24 -0.89 0.75
C THR A 37 3.66 0.00 -0.33
N ALA A 38 2.38 -0.16 -0.67
CA ALA A 38 1.68 0.66 -1.64
C ALA A 38 1.64 2.14 -1.23
N TYR A 39 1.52 2.47 0.05
CA TYR A 39 1.61 3.86 0.52
C TYR A 39 3.04 4.41 0.51
N PHE A 40 4.03 3.58 0.89
CA PHE A 40 5.43 3.98 0.87
C PHE A 40 5.92 4.28 -0.55
N ALA A 41 5.52 3.45 -1.51
CA ALA A 41 5.85 3.54 -2.93
C ALA A 41 5.02 4.58 -3.70
N CYS A 42 3.90 5.06 -3.14
CA CYS A 42 3.13 6.12 -3.76
C CYS A 42 3.97 7.41 -3.85
N PRO A 43 4.10 8.01 -5.05
CA PRO A 43 4.89 9.23 -5.21
C PRO A 43 4.23 10.44 -4.52
N GLN A 44 2.92 10.40 -4.31
CA GLN A 44 2.20 11.41 -3.54
C GLN A 44 2.21 11.05 -2.05
N GLY A 45 2.53 12.02 -1.20
CA GLY A 45 2.42 11.90 0.25
C GLY A 45 1.06 12.34 0.80
N GLY A 46 0.89 12.16 2.11
CA GLY A 46 -0.27 12.62 2.85
C GLY A 46 -1.59 11.96 2.40
N LEU A 47 -2.69 12.66 2.64
CA LEU A 47 -4.03 12.12 2.39
C LEU A 47 -4.31 11.87 0.90
N LYS A 48 -3.68 12.67 0.02
CA LYS A 48 -3.76 12.48 -1.43
C LYS A 48 -3.11 11.16 -1.85
N GLY A 49 -1.91 10.86 -1.33
CA GLY A 49 -1.26 9.58 -1.53
C GLY A 49 -2.11 8.42 -1.03
N LEU A 50 -2.73 8.59 0.14
CA LEU A 50 -3.60 7.56 0.73
C LEU A 50 -4.79 7.24 -0.19
N ALA A 51 -5.46 8.27 -0.71
CA ALA A 51 -6.59 8.09 -1.62
C ALA A 51 -6.18 7.41 -2.95
N ILE A 52 -5.04 7.80 -3.53
CA ILE A 52 -4.52 7.19 -4.77
C ILE A 52 -4.13 5.73 -4.53
N SER A 53 -3.39 5.44 -3.46
CA SER A 53 -3.03 4.06 -3.10
C SER A 53 -4.26 3.21 -2.80
N ALA A 54 -5.26 3.74 -2.09
CA ALA A 54 -6.50 3.02 -1.81
C ALA A 54 -7.25 2.70 -3.10
N ALA A 55 -7.48 3.68 -3.96
CA ALA A 55 -8.20 3.50 -5.22
C ALA A 55 -7.50 2.51 -6.15
N THR A 56 -6.17 2.59 -6.26
CA THR A 56 -5.38 1.65 -7.09
C THR A 56 -5.37 0.24 -6.53
N LEU A 57 -5.19 0.05 -5.22
CA LEU A 57 -5.31 -1.27 -4.58
C LEU A 57 -6.70 -1.88 -4.81
N LEU A 58 -7.77 -1.11 -4.59
CA LEU A 58 -9.14 -1.54 -4.81
C LEU A 58 -9.38 -1.96 -6.26
N SER A 59 -8.93 -1.13 -7.20
CA SER A 59 -8.99 -1.45 -8.62
C SER A 59 -8.22 -2.74 -8.95
N GLY A 60 -7.06 -2.94 -8.34
CA GLY A 60 -6.28 -4.17 -8.48
C GLY A 60 -7.04 -5.42 -8.05
N VAL A 61 -7.71 -5.37 -6.90
CA VAL A 61 -8.56 -6.47 -6.40
C VAL A 61 -9.69 -6.77 -7.40
N VAL A 62 -10.32 -5.74 -7.96
CA VAL A 62 -11.36 -5.88 -8.98
C VAL A 62 -10.80 -6.54 -10.25
N TRP A 63 -9.64 -6.12 -10.73
CA TRP A 63 -9.01 -6.71 -11.92
C TRP A 63 -8.60 -8.18 -11.70
N ALA A 64 -8.09 -8.51 -10.52
CA ALA A 64 -7.84 -9.91 -10.16
C ALA A 64 -9.11 -10.76 -10.19
N MET A 65 -10.24 -10.22 -9.72
CA MET A 65 -11.53 -10.90 -9.83
C MET A 65 -11.97 -11.13 -11.27
N VAL A 66 -11.80 -10.13 -12.12
CA VAL A 66 -12.09 -10.26 -13.56
C VAL A 66 -11.27 -11.40 -14.17
N ILE A 67 -9.98 -11.51 -13.80
CA ILE A 67 -9.11 -12.60 -14.28
C ILE A 67 -9.58 -13.96 -13.74
N ILE A 68 -9.85 -14.08 -12.43
CA ILE A 68 -10.25 -15.34 -11.80
C ILE A 68 -11.58 -15.83 -12.37
N TYR A 69 -12.61 -14.99 -12.37
CA TYR A 69 -13.93 -15.36 -12.88
C TYR A 69 -13.94 -15.52 -14.41
N GLY A 70 -13.21 -14.67 -15.14
CA GLY A 70 -13.11 -14.77 -16.59
C GLY A 70 -12.43 -16.06 -17.04
N SER A 71 -11.38 -16.48 -16.35
CA SER A 71 -10.67 -17.73 -16.66
C SER A 71 -11.50 -18.96 -16.27
N ALA A 72 -12.37 -18.86 -15.27
CA ALA A 72 -13.27 -19.93 -14.84
C ALA A 72 -14.39 -20.25 -15.86
N LEU A 73 -14.66 -19.37 -16.84
CA LEU A 73 -15.68 -19.60 -17.87
C LEU A 73 -15.30 -20.67 -18.89
N ALA A 74 -14.00 -20.94 -19.08
CA ALA A 74 -13.53 -22.01 -19.96
C ALA A 74 -12.23 -22.63 -19.41
N PRO A 75 -12.32 -23.44 -18.34
CA PRO A 75 -11.16 -23.98 -17.62
C PRO A 75 -10.31 -24.97 -18.43
N HIS A 76 -10.84 -25.47 -19.55
CA HIS A 76 -10.15 -26.41 -20.45
C HIS A 76 -9.16 -25.73 -21.42
N LEU A 77 -9.13 -24.39 -21.46
CA LEU A 77 -8.28 -23.61 -22.35
C LEU A 77 -7.33 -22.73 -21.52
N GLU A 78 -6.21 -23.29 -21.06
CA GLU A 78 -5.20 -22.55 -20.30
C GLU A 78 -4.70 -21.29 -21.02
N ILE A 79 -4.64 -21.35 -22.35
CA ILE A 79 -4.28 -20.21 -23.23
C ILE A 79 -5.23 -19.03 -23.02
N LEU A 80 -6.52 -19.28 -22.78
CA LEU A 80 -7.50 -18.23 -22.57
C LEU A 80 -7.21 -17.43 -21.30
N GLY A 81 -6.76 -18.10 -20.22
CA GLY A 81 -6.35 -17.43 -18.98
C GLY A 81 -5.17 -16.47 -19.19
N TYR A 82 -4.18 -16.85 -20.00
CA TYR A 82 -3.05 -15.98 -20.35
C TYR A 82 -3.50 -14.78 -21.19
N VAL A 83 -4.40 -14.98 -22.15
CA VAL A 83 -4.96 -13.90 -22.97
C VAL A 83 -5.76 -12.91 -22.11
N ILE A 84 -6.63 -13.40 -21.22
CA ILE A 84 -7.40 -12.56 -20.30
C ILE A 84 -6.46 -11.77 -19.39
N THR A 85 -5.43 -12.42 -18.84
CA THR A 85 -4.42 -11.76 -18.00
C THR A 85 -3.70 -10.66 -18.78
N GLY A 86 -3.31 -10.91 -20.03
CA GLY A 86 -2.67 -9.90 -20.89
C GLY A 86 -3.58 -8.70 -21.18
N ILE A 87 -4.85 -8.94 -21.49
CA ILE A 87 -5.85 -7.88 -21.72
C ILE A 87 -6.04 -7.05 -20.45
N VAL A 88 -6.24 -7.70 -19.30
CA VAL A 88 -6.46 -7.01 -18.02
C VAL A 88 -5.22 -6.23 -17.60
N ALA A 89 -4.01 -6.78 -17.74
CA ALA A 89 -2.78 -6.05 -17.47
C ALA A 89 -2.64 -4.79 -18.34
N PHE A 90 -3.02 -4.86 -19.62
CA PHE A 90 -3.08 -3.70 -20.49
C PHE A 90 -4.09 -2.65 -20.00
N LEU A 91 -5.28 -3.07 -19.57
CA LEU A 91 -6.29 -2.17 -18.99
C LEU A 91 -5.83 -1.54 -17.66
N MET A 92 -5.14 -2.29 -16.81
CA MET A 92 -4.51 -1.80 -15.57
C MET A 92 -3.46 -0.70 -15.84
N CYS A 93 -2.80 -0.74 -16.99
CA CYS A 93 -1.88 0.33 -17.41
C CYS A 93 -2.64 1.53 -17.98
N ILE A 94 -3.64 1.32 -18.83
CA ILE A 94 -4.42 2.42 -19.43
C ILE A 94 -5.20 3.22 -18.38
N GLN A 95 -5.74 2.57 -17.35
CA GLN A 95 -6.52 3.26 -16.32
C GLN A 95 -5.72 4.32 -15.57
N ALA A 96 -4.37 4.27 -15.59
CA ALA A 96 -3.52 5.25 -14.94
C ALA A 96 -3.59 6.65 -15.56
N LYS A 97 -4.28 6.81 -16.68
CA LYS A 97 -4.70 8.12 -17.19
C LYS A 97 -5.65 8.85 -16.23
N GLN A 98 -6.35 8.13 -15.34
CA GLN A 98 -7.22 8.72 -14.32
C GLN A 98 -6.41 9.13 -13.08
N LEU A 99 -6.67 10.32 -12.54
CA LEU A 99 -5.89 10.88 -11.43
C LEU A 99 -5.88 10.01 -10.17
N LEU A 100 -6.99 9.35 -9.84
CA LEU A 100 -7.06 8.46 -8.67
C LEU A 100 -6.38 7.11 -8.90
N LEU A 101 -6.22 6.71 -10.17
CA LEU A 101 -5.67 5.41 -10.55
C LEU A 101 -4.25 5.52 -11.14
N SER A 102 -3.63 6.69 -11.04
CA SER A 102 -2.34 7.00 -11.68
C SER A 102 -1.16 6.20 -11.13
N PHE A 103 -1.33 5.50 -10.00
CA PHE A 103 -0.30 4.66 -9.39
C PHE A 103 -0.42 3.21 -9.86
N VAL A 104 0.04 2.94 -11.09
CA VAL A 104 0.04 1.58 -11.70
C VAL A 104 0.56 0.49 -10.77
N PRO A 105 1.70 0.66 -10.03
CA PRO A 105 2.17 -0.37 -9.12
C PRO A 105 1.15 -0.74 -8.03
N GLY A 106 0.35 0.21 -7.55
CA GLY A 106 -0.72 -0.06 -6.59
C GLY A 106 -1.78 -1.01 -7.13
N THR A 107 -2.15 -0.86 -8.41
CA THR A 107 -3.08 -1.76 -9.09
C THR A 107 -2.52 -3.18 -9.16
N PHE A 108 -1.25 -3.34 -9.51
CA PHE A 108 -0.60 -4.65 -9.51
C PHE A 108 -0.47 -5.25 -8.11
N ILE A 109 -0.16 -4.45 -7.09
CA ILE A 109 -0.10 -4.93 -5.70
C ILE A 109 -1.47 -5.47 -5.26
N GLY A 110 -2.55 -4.76 -5.53
CA GLY A 110 -3.91 -5.22 -5.20
C GLY A 110 -4.29 -6.51 -5.92
N ALA A 111 -3.95 -6.62 -7.19
CA ALA A 111 -4.19 -7.83 -7.98
C ALA A 111 -3.38 -9.03 -7.44
N CYS A 112 -2.07 -8.85 -7.25
CA CYS A 112 -1.17 -9.88 -6.72
C CYS A 112 -1.57 -10.32 -5.30
N ALA A 113 -1.98 -9.39 -4.44
CA ALA A 113 -2.48 -9.73 -3.10
C ALA A 113 -3.74 -10.62 -3.18
N THR A 114 -4.62 -10.36 -4.15
CA THR A 114 -5.84 -11.14 -4.37
C THR A 114 -5.53 -12.53 -4.90
N PHE A 115 -4.59 -12.66 -5.84
CA PHE A 115 -4.11 -13.95 -6.33
C PHE A 115 -3.43 -14.76 -5.23
N ALA A 116 -2.59 -14.12 -4.42
CA ALA A 116 -1.93 -14.76 -3.27
C ALA A 116 -2.94 -15.21 -2.20
N GLY A 117 -4.03 -14.46 -2.01
CA GLY A 117 -5.18 -14.83 -1.20
C GLY A 117 -6.15 -15.82 -1.88
N GLN A 118 -5.75 -16.44 -3.00
CA GLN A 118 -6.55 -17.41 -3.75
C GLN A 118 -7.96 -16.89 -4.16
N GLY A 119 -8.09 -15.59 -4.39
CA GLY A 119 -9.38 -14.97 -4.69
C GLY A 119 -10.29 -14.74 -3.47
N ASP A 120 -9.82 -14.92 -2.23
CA ASP A 120 -10.56 -14.49 -1.05
C ASP A 120 -10.46 -12.97 -0.85
N TRP A 121 -11.16 -12.22 -1.71
CA TRP A 121 -11.19 -10.76 -1.60
C TRP A 121 -11.80 -10.27 -0.29
N LYS A 122 -12.68 -11.04 0.34
CA LYS A 122 -13.30 -10.63 1.60
C LYS A 122 -12.28 -10.51 2.71
N LEU A 123 -11.21 -11.30 2.64
CA LEU A 123 -10.08 -11.21 3.57
C LEU A 123 -8.97 -10.29 3.06
N VAL A 124 -8.66 -10.32 1.76
CA VAL A 124 -7.60 -9.51 1.15
C VAL A 124 -7.91 -8.02 1.25
N LEU A 125 -9.15 -7.62 0.96
CA LEU A 125 -9.58 -6.22 0.95
C LEU A 125 -9.40 -5.51 2.31
N PRO A 126 -9.94 -6.02 3.44
CA PRO A 126 -9.73 -5.40 4.75
C PRO A 126 -8.27 -5.46 5.19
N SER A 127 -7.55 -6.54 4.83
CA SER A 127 -6.12 -6.66 5.14
C SER A 127 -5.30 -5.56 4.45
N LEU A 128 -5.51 -5.35 3.15
CA LEU A 128 -4.88 -4.28 2.37
C LEU A 128 -5.27 -2.90 2.89
N ALA A 129 -6.55 -2.68 3.19
CA ALA A 129 -7.06 -1.39 3.65
C ALA A 129 -6.47 -0.99 5.01
N LEU A 130 -6.47 -1.90 5.99
CA LEU A 130 -5.88 -1.64 7.29
C LEU A 130 -4.36 -1.50 7.19
N GLY A 131 -3.70 -2.36 6.44
CA GLY A 131 -2.27 -2.22 6.14
C GLY A 131 -1.93 -0.86 5.53
N LEU A 132 -2.73 -0.37 4.60
CA LEU A 132 -2.55 0.95 3.99
C LEU A 132 -2.66 2.08 5.04
N VAL A 133 -3.62 2.00 5.97
CA VAL A 133 -3.75 2.95 7.08
C VAL A 133 -2.53 2.91 8.00
N PHE A 134 -2.02 1.71 8.29
CA PHE A 134 -0.78 1.54 9.05
C PHE A 134 0.41 2.14 8.31
N GLY A 135 0.55 1.92 7.00
CA GLY A 135 1.59 2.54 6.16
C GLY A 135 1.52 4.06 6.18
N TYR A 136 0.30 4.61 6.14
CA TYR A 136 0.07 6.04 6.33
C TYR A 136 0.57 6.51 7.69
N ALA A 137 0.19 5.83 8.78
CA ALA A 137 0.65 6.18 10.11
C ALA A 137 2.18 6.14 10.20
N MET A 138 2.82 5.04 9.74
CA MET A 138 4.27 4.81 9.76
C MET A 138 5.07 5.95 9.14
N LYS A 139 4.74 6.32 7.89
CA LYS A 139 5.49 7.34 7.14
C LYS A 139 5.22 8.74 7.69
N ASN A 140 3.97 9.08 8.00
CA ASN A 140 3.64 10.42 8.49
C ASN A 140 4.15 10.69 9.91
N SER A 141 4.06 9.72 10.82
CA SER A 141 4.65 9.86 12.16
C SER A 141 6.17 9.97 12.11
N GLY A 142 6.81 9.24 11.20
CA GLY A 142 8.26 9.30 11.00
C GLY A 142 8.72 10.66 10.48
N LEU A 143 8.00 11.22 9.49
CA LEU A 143 8.25 12.56 8.98
C LEU A 143 8.02 13.64 10.05
N TRP A 144 6.94 13.51 10.84
CA TRP A 144 6.66 14.41 11.95
C TRP A 144 7.76 14.39 13.02
N LEU A 145 8.23 13.20 13.40
CA LEU A 145 9.31 13.04 14.37
C LEU A 145 10.62 13.68 13.87
N ALA A 146 10.96 13.47 12.59
CA ALA A 146 12.13 14.08 11.97
C ALA A 146 12.06 15.62 11.97
N ALA A 147 10.90 16.18 11.61
CA ALA A 147 10.68 17.63 11.61
C ALA A 147 10.80 18.23 13.02
N ARG A 148 10.30 17.54 14.05
CA ARG A 148 10.43 17.97 15.44
C ARG A 148 11.89 17.96 15.90
N SER A 149 12.66 16.93 15.59
CA SER A 149 14.08 16.87 15.91
C SER A 149 14.88 17.99 15.22
N ALA A 150 14.56 18.32 13.98
CA ALA A 150 15.22 19.43 13.27
C ALA A 150 14.92 20.80 13.91
N LYS A 151 13.65 21.03 14.29
CA LYS A 151 13.23 22.28 14.95
C LYS A 151 13.89 22.48 16.31
N THR A 152 14.03 21.41 17.10
CA THR A 152 14.72 21.48 18.40
C THR A 152 16.21 21.82 18.22
N ALA A 153 16.90 21.20 17.27
CA ALA A 153 18.31 21.47 17.00
C ALA A 153 18.57 22.92 16.57
N HIS A 154 17.71 23.48 15.70
CA HIS A 154 17.83 24.88 15.29
C HIS A 154 17.65 25.86 16.48
N ARG A 155 16.68 25.58 17.36
CA ARG A 155 16.42 26.42 18.54
C ARG A 155 17.57 26.39 19.54
N GLU A 156 18.19 25.23 19.78
CA GLU A 156 19.38 25.12 20.64
C GLU A 156 20.57 25.92 20.08
N GLN A 157 20.73 25.94 18.76
CA GLN A 157 21.80 26.68 18.10
C GLN A 157 21.57 28.20 18.14
N GLU A 158 20.33 28.67 17.99
CA GLU A 158 19.98 30.09 18.19
C GLU A 158 20.24 30.56 19.63
N ILE A 159 19.95 29.71 20.62
CA ILE A 159 20.22 30.03 22.03
C ILE A 159 21.73 30.14 22.27
N LYS A 160 22.52 29.20 21.74
CA LYS A 160 23.99 29.23 21.85
C LYS A 160 24.61 30.42 21.14
N ASN A 161 24.05 30.90 20.03
CA ASN A 161 24.57 32.06 19.30
C ASN A 161 24.23 33.41 19.96
N LYS A 162 23.27 33.43 20.90
CA LYS A 162 22.86 34.63 21.65
C LYS A 162 23.46 34.72 23.05
N ALA A 163 24.10 33.65 23.53
CA ALA A 163 24.81 33.58 24.80
C ALA A 163 26.30 33.86 24.57
#